data_AF-A0A7W0YV81-F1
#
_entry.id   AF-A0A7W0YV81-F1
#
_cell.length_a   1.000
_cell.length_b   1.000
_cell.length_c   1.000
_cell.angle_alpha   90.00
_cell.angle_beta   90.00
_cell.angle_gamma   90.00
#
_symmetry.space_group_name_H-M   'P 1'
#
loop_
_entity.id
_entity.type
_entity.pdbx_description
1 polymer ?
#
loop_
_entity_poly.entity_id
_entity_poly.type
_entity_poly.pdbx_seq_one_letter_code
_entity_poly.pdbx_strand_id
1 'polypeptide(L)'
;AGYIGAMGSRLAQESRRERLLAQGVAEEQLARIAAPIGLDIGALTAAETALSIMAEVVAAKRGHPGGRLAHASGRIHEVGA
;
A
#
# COMPACT_ATOMS: atom_id res chain seq x y z
N ALA A 1 -6.69 3.79 12.66
CA ALA A 1 -6.01 2.58 12.15
C ALA A 1 -4.60 2.96 11.73
N GLY A 2 -3.61 2.09 11.94
CA GLY A 2 -2.21 2.36 11.53
C GLY A 2 -1.95 2.17 10.03
N TYR A 3 -2.82 1.42 9.33
CA TYR A 3 -2.74 1.15 7.89
C TYR A 3 -4.12 0.74 7.37
N ILE A 4 -4.50 1.18 6.17
CA ILE A 4 -5.74 0.79 5.49
C ILE A 4 -5.39 0.51 4.03
N GLY A 5 -5.72 -0.67 3.52
CA GLY A 5 -5.51 -1.01 2.12
C GLY A 5 -6.73 -1.69 1.50
N ALA A 6 -6.86 -1.56 0.19
CA ALA A 6 -7.98 -2.06 -0.59
C ALA A 6 -7.49 -2.92 -1.75
N MET A 7 -7.93 -4.18 -1.81
CA MET A 7 -7.70 -5.05 -2.97
C MET A 7 -8.63 -4.69 -4.14
N GLY A 8 -8.16 -4.95 -5.36
CA GLY A 8 -8.94 -4.75 -6.59
C GLY A 8 -8.13 -4.07 -7.70
N SER A 9 -8.56 -4.25 -8.95
CA SER A 9 -8.00 -3.56 -10.11
C SER A 9 -8.12 -2.05 -9.98
N ARG A 10 -7.33 -1.29 -10.74
CA ARG A 10 -7.40 0.19 -10.76
C ARG A 10 -8.82 0.71 -10.98
N LEU A 11 -9.57 0.10 -11.91
CA LEU A 11 -10.97 0.42 -12.15
C LEU A 11 -11.86 0.17 -10.92
N ALA A 12 -11.66 -0.95 -10.22
CA ALA A 12 -12.41 -1.24 -9.00
C ALA A 12 -12.09 -0.26 -7.86
N GLN A 13 -10.87 0.28 -7.82
CA GLN A 13 -10.50 1.33 -6.86
C GLN A 13 -11.16 2.66 -7.19
N GLU A 14 -11.18 3.07 -8.46
CA GLU A 14 -11.86 4.29 -8.90
C GLU A 14 -13.36 4.25 -8.57
N SER A 15 -14.04 3.17 -8.93
CA SER A 15 -15.45 2.97 -8.59
C SER A 15 -15.69 2.99 -7.07
N ARG A 16 -14.77 2.43 -6.27
CA ARG A 16 -14.84 2.50 -4.80
C ARG A 16 -14.68 3.94 -4.30
N ARG A 17 -13.73 4.70 -4.85
CA ARG A 17 -13.49 6.10 -4.50
C ARG A 17 -14.74 6.94 -4.77
N GLU A 18 -15.32 6.82 -5.95
CA GLU A 18 -16.56 7.52 -6.32
C GLU A 18 -17.72 7.20 -5.37
N ARG A 19 -17.93 5.92 -5.07
CA ARG A 19 -18.97 5.48 -4.12
C ARG A 19 -18.78 6.05 -2.73
N LEU A 20 -17.55 6.11 -2.23
CA LEU A 20 -17.26 6.64 -0.89
C LEU A 20 -17.39 8.16 -0.84
N LEU A 21 -16.96 8.88 -1.90
CA LEU A 21 -17.21 10.31 -2.04
C LEU A 21 -18.70 10.63 -2.05
N ALA A 22 -19.50 9.86 -2.80
CA ALA A 22 -20.95 10.01 -2.84
C ALA A 22 -21.63 9.75 -1.47
N GLN A 23 -20.97 9.01 -0.58
CA GLN A 23 -21.40 8.77 0.81
C GLN A 23 -20.89 9.84 1.80
N GLY A 24 -20.19 10.87 1.32
CA GLY A 24 -19.69 11.98 2.14
C GLY A 24 -18.35 11.70 2.82
N VAL A 25 -17.61 10.65 2.42
CA VAL A 25 -16.25 10.45 2.91
C VAL A 25 -15.34 11.52 2.32
N ALA A 26 -14.57 12.19 3.18
CA ALA A 26 -13.71 13.29 2.77
C ALA A 26 -12.51 12.79 1.93
N GLU A 27 -12.04 13.63 1.01
CA GLU A 27 -10.95 13.32 0.07
C GLU A 27 -9.66 12.96 0.83
N GLU A 28 -9.38 13.66 1.93
CA GLU A 28 -8.23 13.44 2.81
C GLU A 28 -8.31 12.09 3.53
N GLN A 29 -9.52 11.58 3.80
CA GLN A 29 -9.70 10.26 4.40
C GLN A 29 -9.46 9.16 3.37
N LEU A 30 -9.87 9.38 2.12
CA LEU A 30 -9.65 8.46 1.00
C LEU A 30 -8.18 8.39 0.60
N ALA A 31 -7.44 9.49 0.68
CA ALA A 31 -6.02 9.55 0.40
C ALA A 31 -5.16 8.64 1.31
N ARG A 32 -5.71 8.18 2.44
CA ARG A 32 -5.04 7.25 3.36
C ARG A 32 -5.17 5.77 2.95
N ILE A 33 -5.96 5.45 1.93
CA ILE A 33 -6.20 4.08 1.49
C ILE A 33 -5.12 3.69 0.48
N ALA A 34 -4.33 2.66 0.78
CA ALA A 34 -3.43 2.03 -0.19
C ALA A 34 -4.25 1.20 -1.19
N ALA A 35 -4.36 1.68 -2.44
CA ALA A 35 -5.27 1.13 -3.44
C ALA A 35 -4.70 1.29 -4.88
N PRO A 36 -4.40 0.19 -5.60
CA PRO A 36 -4.41 -1.20 -5.13
C PRO A 36 -3.38 -1.43 -4.01
N ILE A 37 -3.75 -2.25 -3.03
CA ILE A 37 -2.83 -2.70 -1.99
C ILE A 37 -1.77 -3.65 -2.57
N GLY A 38 -0.52 -3.48 -2.14
CA GLY A 38 0.64 -4.32 -2.43
C GLY A 38 1.75 -3.57 -3.18
N LEU A 39 3.01 -3.94 -2.90
CA LEU A 39 4.15 -3.52 -3.72
C LEU A 39 4.09 -4.16 -5.11
N ASP A 40 4.48 -3.40 -6.14
CA ASP A 40 4.59 -3.92 -7.50
C ASP A 40 5.80 -4.87 -7.62
N ILE A 41 5.53 -6.17 -7.44
CA ILE A 41 6.49 -7.26 -7.58
C ILE A 41 6.16 -8.18 -8.76
N GLY A 42 5.19 -7.81 -9.60
CA GLY A 42 4.70 -8.67 -10.69
C GLY A 42 3.95 -9.93 -10.21
N ALA A 43 3.24 -9.86 -9.08
CA ALA A 43 2.52 -10.99 -8.50
C ALA A 43 1.44 -11.56 -9.45
N LEU A 44 1.41 -12.88 -9.60
CA LEU A 44 0.43 -13.62 -10.42
C LEU A 44 -0.41 -14.59 -9.59
N THR A 45 0.14 -15.11 -8.51
CA THR A 45 -0.51 -16.06 -7.61
C THR A 45 -1.05 -15.39 -6.36
N ALA A 46 -1.96 -16.07 -5.66
CA ALA A 46 -2.45 -15.60 -4.36
C ALA A 46 -1.33 -15.47 -3.32
N ALA A 47 -0.34 -16.37 -3.34
CA ALA A 47 0.80 -16.33 -2.43
C ALA A 47 1.71 -15.12 -2.71
N GLU A 48 2.00 -14.84 -3.98
CA GLU A 48 2.76 -13.65 -4.37
C GLU A 48 1.98 -12.37 -4.06
N THR A 49 0.67 -12.36 -4.25
CA THR A 49 -0.20 -11.23 -3.87
C THR A 49 -0.14 -10.99 -2.36
N ALA A 50 -0.23 -12.05 -1.55
CA ALA A 50 -0.10 -11.94 -0.11
C ALA A 50 1.29 -11.40 0.29
N LEU A 51 2.36 -11.87 -0.36
CA LEU A 51 3.72 -11.38 -0.12
C LEU A 51 3.85 -9.88 -0.46
N SER A 52 3.32 -9.45 -1.60
CA SER A 52 3.26 -8.06 -2.05
C SER A 52 2.58 -7.16 -1.01
N ILE A 53 1.42 -7.60 -0.49
CA ILE A 53 0.66 -6.88 0.54
C ILE A 53 1.44 -6.79 1.86
N MET A 54 1.97 -7.92 2.34
CA MET A 54 2.70 -7.94 3.60
C MET A 54 3.98 -7.09 3.55
N ALA A 55 4.67 -7.09 2.40
CA ALA A 55 5.83 -6.25 2.17
C ALA A 55 5.46 -4.74 2.22
N GLU A 56 4.36 -4.34 1.60
CA GLU A 56 3.86 -2.96 1.65
C GLU A 56 3.50 -2.54 3.08
N VAL A 57 2.79 -3.38 3.84
CA VAL A 57 2.41 -3.09 5.24
C VAL A 57 3.65 -2.85 6.11
N VAL A 58 4.68 -3.70 5.98
CA VAL A 58 5.92 -3.54 6.75
C VAL A 58 6.66 -2.28 6.31
N ALA A 59 6.76 -2.02 5.01
CA ALA A 59 7.42 -0.84 4.47
C ALA A 59 6.74 0.45 4.96
N ALA A 60 5.42 0.54 4.85
CA ALA A 60 4.62 1.66 5.35
C ALA A 60 4.79 1.87 6.86
N LYS A 61 4.76 0.79 7.65
CA LYS A 61 4.99 0.85 9.12
C LYS A 61 6.38 1.39 9.47
N ARG A 62 7.38 1.18 8.62
CA ARG A 62 8.76 1.62 8.81
C ARG A 62 9.08 2.93 8.09
N GLY A 63 8.12 3.56 7.42
CA GLY A 63 8.34 4.80 6.67
C GLY A 63 9.17 4.61 5.40
N HIS A 64 9.17 3.41 4.83
CA HIS A 64 9.87 3.10 3.59
C HIS A 64 8.88 2.91 2.43
N PRO A 65 9.26 3.29 1.20
CA PRO A 65 8.45 3.04 0.01
C PRO A 65 8.55 1.59 -0.51
N GLY A 66 9.51 0.79 -0.02
CA GLY A 66 9.89 -0.49 -0.61
C GLY A 66 10.91 -0.35 -1.74
N GLY A 67 11.06 -1.40 -2.57
CA GLY A 67 12.00 -1.42 -3.70
C GLY A 67 13.34 -2.10 -3.40
N ARG A 68 14.29 -2.04 -4.37
CA ARG A 68 15.61 -2.69 -4.25
C ARG A 68 16.49 -1.92 -3.24
N LEU A 69 16.97 -2.61 -2.21
CA LEU A 69 17.89 -2.03 -1.22
C LEU A 69 19.16 -1.41 -1.83
N ALA A 70 19.64 -1.94 -2.95
CA ALA A 70 20.80 -1.39 -3.67
C ALA A 70 20.61 0.07 -4.13
N HIS A 71 19.37 0.53 -4.24
CA HIS A 71 19.04 1.91 -4.64
C HIS A 71 18.68 2.79 -3.42
N ALA A 72 18.61 2.22 -2.22
CA ALA A 72 18.32 2.96 -1.00
C ALA A 72 19.59 3.70 -0.54
N SER A 73 19.42 4.92 -0.03
CA SER A 73 20.47 5.68 0.63
C SER A 73 20.43 5.49 2.15
N GLY A 74 21.57 5.65 2.82
CA GLY A 74 21.67 5.54 4.28
C GLY A 74 21.95 4.11 4.77
N ARG A 75 21.72 3.88 6.07
CA ARG A 75 21.97 2.58 6.71
C ARG A 75 20.81 1.62 6.40
N ILE A 76 21.14 0.37 6.10
CA ILE A 76 20.13 -0.68 5.78
C ILE A 76 19.28 -1.02 7.00
N HIS A 77 19.88 -1.00 8.19
CA HIS A 77 19.18 -1.23 9.44
C HIS A 77 19.27 0.04 10.28
N GLU A 78 18.15 0.75 10.38
CA GLU A 78 17.94 1.64 11.50
C GLU A 78 17.26 0.83 12.60
N VAL A 79 18.01 0.56 13.67
CA VAL A 79 17.44 0.06 14.92
C VAL A 79 16.58 1.20 15.46
N GLY A 80 15.28 1.16 15.17
CA GLY A 80 14.34 2.13 15.73
C GLY A 80 14.30 1.99 17.25
N ALA A 81 14.44 3.14 17.93
CA ALA A 81 14.15 3.33 19.36
C ALA A 81 12.69 2.99 19.69
#